data_AF-A0A328AN88-F1
#
_entry.id   AF-A0A328AN88-F1
#
_cell.length_a   1.000
_cell.length_b   1.000
_cell.length_c   1.000
_cell.angle_alpha   90.00
_cell.angle_beta   90.00
_cell.angle_gamma   90.00
#
_symmetry.space_group_name_H-M   'P 1'
#
loop_
_entity.id
_entity.type
_entity.pdbx_description
1 polymer ?
#
loop_
_entity_poly.entity_id
_entity_poly.type
_entity_poly.pdbx_seq_one_letter_code
_entity_poly.pdbx_strand_id
1 'polypeptide(L)' 'MYEPRSFAYSLSQLENGWAWSVYDEDGVTVADGAQASRAAAQAAVDRMLRSSRTTSEAEEARV' A
#
# COMPACT_ATOMS: atom_id res chain seq x y z
N MET A 1 -8.43 14.04 17.42
CA MET A 1 -7.24 13.73 16.60
C MET A 1 -7.63 12.57 15.73
N TYR A 2 -7.65 12.73 14.40
CA TYR A 2 -7.73 11.57 13.51
C TYR A 2 -6.31 11.02 13.44
N GLU A 3 -6.04 9.91 14.10
CA GLU A 3 -4.88 9.11 13.72
C GLU A 3 -5.17 8.64 12.29
N PRO A 4 -4.34 9.04 11.30
CA PRO A 4 -4.52 8.49 9.96
C PRO A 4 -4.40 6.97 10.09
N ARG A 5 -5.37 6.23 9.54
CA ARG A 5 -5.26 4.77 9.37
C ARG A 5 -3.88 4.49 8.79
N SER A 6 -3.02 3.96 9.64
CA SER A 6 -1.60 3.86 9.38
C SER A 6 -1.36 2.51 8.75
N PHE A 7 -1.50 2.44 7.43
CA PHE A 7 -1.03 1.26 6.71
C PHE A 7 0.48 1.14 6.89
N ALA A 8 0.94 -0.03 7.33
CA ALA A 8 2.35 -0.33 7.38
C ALA A 8 2.80 -0.85 6.01
N TYR A 9 4.04 -0.57 5.62
CA TYR A 9 4.62 -1.15 4.42
C TYR A 9 6.03 -1.65 4.71
N SER A 10 6.45 -2.69 3.98
CA SER A 10 7.80 -3.23 3.99
C SER A 10 8.36 -3.22 2.58
N LEU A 11 9.63 -2.83 2.44
CA LEU A 11 10.41 -2.93 1.21
C LEU A 11 11.60 -3.84 1.46
N SER A 12 11.65 -4.96 0.75
CA SER A 12 12.72 -5.95 0.86
C SER A 12 13.49 -6.03 -0.44
N GLN A 13 14.82 -5.90 -0.38
CA GLN A 13 15.66 -6.11 -1.55
C GLN A 13 15.77 -7.60 -1.84
N LEU A 14 15.53 -7.99 -3.09
CA LEU A 14 15.70 -9.33 -3.62
C LEU A 14 16.92 -9.40 -4.54
N GLU A 15 17.38 -10.60 -4.88
CA GLU A 15 18.54 -10.82 -5.75
C GLU A 15 18.42 -10.16 -7.13
N ASN A 16 17.19 -10.04 -7.65
CA ASN A 16 16.90 -9.48 -8.97
C ASN A 16 15.98 -8.25 -8.93
N GLY A 17 15.78 -7.64 -7.75
CA GLY A 17 14.86 -6.51 -7.64
C GLY A 17 14.51 -6.13 -6.20
N TRP A 18 13.29 -5.63 -6.05
CA TRP A 18 12.72 -5.10 -4.81
C TRP A 18 11.30 -5.63 -4.68
N ALA A 19 11.06 -6.37 -3.60
CA ALA A 19 9.71 -6.73 -3.18
C ALA A 19 9.15 -5.66 -2.24
N TRP A 20 7.85 -5.46 -2.32
CA TRP A 20 7.10 -4.62 -1.40
C TRP A 20 5.84 -5.34 -0.94
N SER A 21 5.43 -5.03 0.28
CA SER A 21 4.19 -5.53 0.88
C SER A 21 3.59 -4.43 1.73
N VAL A 22 2.27 -4.27 1.63
CA VAL A 22 1.47 -3.33 2.40
C VAL A 22 0.56 -4.13 3.33
N TYR A 23 0.55 -3.72 4.58
CA TYR A 23 -0.19 -4.32 5.67
C TYR A 23 -1.21 -3.31 6.18
N ASP A 24 -2.41 -3.81 6.47
CA ASP A 24 -3.45 -3.05 7.15
C ASP A 24 -3.21 -2.96 8.67
N GLU A 25 -4.09 -2.29 9.39
CA GLU A 25 -4.03 -2.13 10.85
C GLU A 25 -4.02 -3.47 11.61
N ASP A 26 -4.68 -4.49 11.08
CA ASP A 26 -4.66 -5.87 11.60
C ASP A 26 -3.37 -6.64 11.24
N GLY A 27 -2.42 -6.03 10.53
CA GLY A 27 -1.21 -6.70 10.03
C GLY A 27 -1.47 -7.65 8.85
N VAL A 28 -2.67 -7.60 8.27
CA VAL A 28 -3.05 -8.40 7.10
C VAL A 28 -2.41 -7.81 5.85
N THR A 29 -1.73 -8.65 5.05
CA THR A 29 -1.21 -8.22 3.75
C THR A 29 -2.37 -7.94 2.81
N VAL A 30 -2.56 -6.66 2.46
CA VAL A 30 -3.61 -6.21 1.55
C VAL A 30 -3.09 -6.06 0.12
N ALA A 31 -1.78 -5.89 -0.05
CA ALA A 31 -1.13 -5.90 -1.35
C ALA A 31 0.35 -6.24 -1.22
N ASP A 32 0.88 -6.87 -2.25
CA ASP A 32 2.29 -7.13 -2.43
C ASP A 32 2.70 -6.99 -3.91
N GLY A 33 3.99 -6.84 -4.17
CA GLY A 33 4.52 -6.77 -5.52
C GLY A 33 6.04 -6.83 -5.59
N ALA A 34 6.56 -7.07 -6.79
CA ALA A 34 8.00 -7.10 -7.06
C ALA A 34 8.38 -6.25 -8.28
N GLN A 35 9.40 -5.41 -8.12
CA GLN A 35 9.85 -4.43 -9.11
C GLN A 35 11.37 -4.48 -9.26
N ALA A 36 11.86 -4.16 -10.46
CA ALA A 36 13.29 -4.15 -10.74
C ALA A 36 14.07 -3.06 -9.98
N SER A 37 13.40 -2.06 -9.40
CA SER A 37 14.05 -0.93 -8.72
C SER A 37 13.26 -0.43 -7.52
N ARG A 38 13.98 0.01 -6.48
CA ARG A 38 13.40 0.57 -5.26
C ARG A 38 12.41 1.70 -5.53
N ALA A 39 12.76 2.61 -6.45
CA ALA A 39 11.89 3.74 -6.80
C ALA A 39 10.54 3.27 -7.38
N ALA A 40 10.55 2.21 -8.20
CA ALA A 40 9.33 1.64 -8.76
C ALA A 40 8.50 0.91 -7.69
N ALA A 41 9.14 0.17 -6.78
CA ALA A 41 8.47 -0.44 -5.63
C ALA A 41 7.83 0.62 -4.72
N GLN A 42 8.55 1.70 -4.39
CA GLN A 42 8.03 2.79 -3.58
C GLN A 42 6.85 3.51 -4.26
N ALA A 43 6.93 3.76 -5.56
CA ALA A 43 5.84 4.39 -6.31
C ALA A 43 4.58 3.51 -6.37
N ALA A 44 4.75 2.18 -6.44
CA ALA A 44 3.64 1.23 -6.38
C ALA A 44 2.95 1.26 -5.00
N VAL A 45 3.73 1.25 -3.92
CA VAL A 45 3.21 1.40 -2.55
C VAL A 45 2.46 2.71 -2.37
N ASP A 46 3.04 3.86 -2.77
CA ASP A 46 2.38 5.18 -2.65
C ASP A 46 1.04 5.22 -3.39
N ARG A 47 1.01 4.65 -4.60
CA ARG A 47 -0.22 4.56 -5.40
C ARG A 47 -1.27 3.70 -4.71
N MET A 48 -0.88 2.57 -4.13
CA MET A 48 -1.77 1.69 -3.38
C MET A 48 -2.37 2.43 -2.17
N LEU A 49 -1.52 3.04 -1.34
CA LEU A 49 -1.92 3.82 -0.16
C LEU A 49 -2.86 4.98 -0.50
N ARG A 50 -2.66 5.61 -1.66
CA ARG A 50 -3.55 6.68 -2.13
C ARG A 50 -4.90 6.14 -2.57
N SER A 51 -4.92 4.99 -3.25
CA SER A 51 -6.14 4.37 -3.75
C SER A 51 -7.03 3.81 -2.64
N SER A 52 -6.46 3.20 -1.61
CA SER A 52 -7.20 2.71 -0.44
C SER A 52 -7.88 3.84 0.33
N ARG A 53 -7.29 5.04 0.35
CA ARG A 53 -7.92 6.23 0.95
C ARG A 53 -9.14 6.73 0.16
N THR A 54 -9.15 6.55 -1.17
CA THR A 54 -10.24 7.02 -2.05
C THR A 54 -11.36 6.01 -2.23
N THR A 55 -11.09 4.71 -2.11
CA THR A 55 -12.13 3.66 -2.24
C THR A 55 -13.20 3.79 -1.15
N SER A 56 -12.88 4.39 -0.01
CA SER A 56 -13.85 4.66 1.06
C SER A 56 -14.85 5.77 0.74
N GLU A 57 -14.63 6.60 -0.29
CA GLU A 57 -15.50 7.76 -0.63
C GLU A 57 -16.58 7.41 -1.68
N ALA A 58 -16.49 6.24 -2.33
CA ALA A 58 -17.37 5.88 -3.45
C ALA A 58 -18.65 5.10 -3.04
N GLU A 59 -18.79 4.70 -1.77
CA GLU A 59 -19.95 3.93 -1.30
C GLU A 59 -21.07 4.79 -0.69
N GLU A 60 -20.80 6.06 -0.35
CA GLU A 60 -21.74 6.92 0.39
C GLU A 60 -22.82 7.59 -0.49
N ALA A 61 -22.75 7.47 -1.82
CA ALA A 61 -23.65 8.14 -2.76
C ALA A 61 -24.84 7.28 -3.25
N ARG A 62 -25.20 6.20 -2.54
CA ARG A 62 -26.27 5.26 -2.96
C ARG A 62 -27.42 5.05 -1.96
N VAL A 63 -27.59 5.92 -0.95
CA VAL A 63 -28.77 5.90 -0.06
C VAL A 63 -29.84 6.87 -0.54
#